data_AF-A0A833C9H9-F1
#
_entry.id   AF-A0A833C9H9-F1
#
_cell.length_a   1.000
_cell.length_b   1.000
_cell.length_c   1.000
_cell.angle_alpha   90.00
_cell.angle_beta   90.00
_cell.angle_gamma   90.00
#
_symmetry.space_group_name_H-M   'P 1'
#
loop_
_entity.id
_entity.type
_entity.pdbx_description
1 polymer ?
#
loop_
_entity_poly.entity_id
_entity_poly.type
_entity_poly.pdbx_seq_one_letter_code
_entity_poly.pdbx_strand_id
1 'polypeptide(L)'
;EMFRKTLDSAVAGDNVGALLRGVDRKDIERGQVLAKPGSIHPHTKFKGEVYVLTKEEGGRHTPFFSNYRPQFYFRTTDVTGVIQLPEGTEMCMPGDNITMSIELITPIAIEAGLRFAIREGGHTVGAGVVTEIIDK
;
A
#
# COMPACT_ATOMS: atom_id res chain seq x y z
N GLU A 1 -11.19 0.38 -23.92
CA GLU A 1 -10.50 1.04 -25.05
C GLU A 1 -9.03 1.25 -24.73
N MET A 2 -8.20 1.35 -25.77
CA MET A 2 -6.79 1.72 -25.66
C MET A 2 -6.45 2.68 -26.81
N PHE A 3 -5.85 3.83 -26.51
CA PHE A 3 -5.49 4.86 -27.52
C PHE A 3 -6.60 5.17 -28.53
N ARG A 4 -7.84 5.40 -28.04
CA ARG A 4 -9.05 5.68 -28.85
C ARG A 4 -9.47 4.54 -29.79
N LYS A 5 -9.02 3.31 -29.53
CA LYS A 5 -9.48 2.10 -30.22
C LYS A 5 -10.28 1.22 -29.28
N THR A 6 -11.42 0.74 -29.75
CA THR A 6 -12.21 -0.29 -29.08
C THR A 6 -11.42 -1.60 -29.10
N LEU A 7 -11.44 -2.30 -27.97
CA LEU A 7 -10.84 -3.63 -27.81
C LEU A 7 -11.94 -4.59 -27.38
N ASP A 8 -11.93 -5.80 -27.93
CA ASP A 8 -12.86 -6.87 -27.51
C ASP A 8 -12.47 -7.47 -26.16
N SER A 9 -11.17 -7.50 -25.87
CA SER A 9 -10.61 -7.95 -24.60
C SER A 9 -9.30 -7.20 -24.29
N ALA A 10 -8.95 -7.13 -23.01
CA ALA A 10 -7.66 -6.64 -22.53
C ALA A 10 -6.96 -7.74 -21.74
N VAL A 11 -5.62 -7.76 -21.78
CA VAL A 11 -4.79 -8.72 -21.06
C VAL A 11 -3.86 -8.03 -20.07
N ALA A 12 -3.22 -8.81 -19.20
CA ALA A 12 -2.25 -8.28 -18.24
C ALA A 12 -1.12 -7.55 -18.98
N GLY A 13 -0.84 -6.31 -18.54
CA GLY A 13 0.15 -5.42 -19.17
C GLY A 13 -0.44 -4.31 -20.03
N ASP A 14 -1.73 -4.39 -20.39
CA ASP A 14 -2.40 -3.37 -21.19
C ASP A 14 -2.78 -2.12 -20.37
N ASN A 15 -2.50 -0.94 -20.90
CA ASN A 15 -3.00 0.33 -20.36
C ASN A 15 -4.35 0.67 -21.00
N VAL A 16 -5.45 0.45 -20.27
CA VAL A 16 -6.81 0.54 -20.82
C VAL A 16 -7.73 1.50 -20.06
N GLY A 17 -8.71 2.02 -20.78
CA GLY A 17 -9.95 2.55 -20.18
C GLY A 17 -11.03 1.46 -20.17
N ALA A 18 -11.66 1.24 -19.01
CA ALA A 18 -12.78 0.32 -18.83
C ALA A 18 -14.09 1.08 -18.64
N LEU A 19 -15.12 0.76 -19.42
CA LEU A 19 -16.45 1.33 -19.26
C LEU A 19 -17.16 0.61 -18.09
N LEU A 20 -17.53 1.36 -17.06
CA LEU A 20 -18.29 0.84 -15.91
C LEU A 20 -19.75 1.27 -16.04
N ARG A 21 -20.64 0.31 -16.29
CA ARG A 21 -22.06 0.59 -16.48
C ARG A 21 -22.71 1.00 -15.14
N GLY A 22 -23.37 2.15 -15.12
CA GLY A 22 -24.15 2.60 -13.96
C GLY A 22 -23.31 3.10 -12.78
N VAL A 23 -22.03 3.42 -13.01
CA VAL A 23 -21.13 3.97 -12.01
C VAL A 23 -20.81 5.41 -12.41
N ASP A 24 -21.09 6.37 -11.51
CA ASP A 24 -20.72 7.76 -11.75
C ASP A 24 -19.25 8.00 -11.40
N ARG A 25 -18.66 9.04 -12.00
CA ARG A 25 -17.27 9.44 -11.71
C ARG A 25 -17.03 9.75 -10.22
N LYS A 26 -18.04 10.21 -9.50
CA LYS A 26 -17.96 10.53 -8.06
C LYS A 26 -17.93 9.28 -7.16
N ASP A 27 -18.35 8.12 -7.69
CA ASP A 27 -18.42 6.86 -6.95
C ASP A 27 -17.11 6.08 -7.03
N ILE A 28 -16.15 6.57 -7.82
CA ILE A 28 -14.83 5.98 -8.01
C ILE A 28 -13.73 6.97 -7.69
N GLU A 29 -12.65 6.45 -7.11
CA GLU A 29 -11.48 7.25 -6.77
C GLU A 29 -10.18 6.51 -7.04
N ARG A 30 -9.10 7.29 -7.18
CA ARG A 30 -7.77 6.74 -7.38
C ARG A 30 -7.35 5.97 -6.12
N GLY A 31 -6.87 4.74 -6.33
CA GLY A 31 -6.53 3.81 -5.25
C GLY A 31 -7.43 2.58 -5.20
N GLN A 32 -8.65 2.70 -5.73
CA GLN A 32 -9.52 1.55 -5.95
C GLN A 32 -9.01 0.67 -7.10
N VAL A 33 -9.46 -0.59 -7.09
CA VAL A 33 -9.09 -1.60 -8.09
C VAL A 33 -10.33 -2.21 -8.72
N LEU A 34 -10.25 -2.52 -10.02
CA LEU A 34 -11.21 -3.41 -10.67
C LEU A 34 -10.69 -4.83 -10.55
N ALA A 35 -11.50 -5.72 -9.98
CA ALA A 35 -11.14 -7.10 -9.74
C ALA A 35 -12.32 -8.03 -10.03
N LYS A 36 -12.02 -9.32 -10.20
CA LYS A 36 -13.05 -10.35 -10.30
C LYS A 36 -13.84 -10.36 -8.97
N PRO A 37 -15.18 -10.45 -9.00
CA PRO A 37 -15.96 -10.52 -7.77
C PRO A 37 -15.47 -11.61 -6.81
N GLY A 38 -15.24 -11.23 -5.54
CA GLY A 38 -14.75 -12.10 -4.48
C GLY A 38 -13.27 -12.48 -4.55
N SER A 39 -12.48 -11.95 -5.49
CA SER A 39 -11.07 -12.31 -5.62
C SER A 39 -10.13 -11.51 -4.71
N ILE A 40 -10.53 -10.31 -4.31
CA ILE A 40 -9.76 -9.44 -3.41
C ILE A 40 -10.73 -8.64 -2.55
N HIS A 41 -10.36 -8.41 -1.30
CA HIS A 41 -11.19 -7.73 -0.31
C HIS A 41 -10.43 -6.50 0.24
N PRO A 42 -11.15 -5.44 0.64
CA PRO A 42 -10.55 -4.29 1.27
C PRO A 42 -10.22 -4.59 2.75
N HIS A 43 -9.01 -4.24 3.16
CA HIS A 43 -8.49 -4.46 4.51
C HIS A 43 -7.89 -3.17 5.07
N THR A 44 -7.87 -3.07 6.39
CA THR A 44 -7.25 -1.97 7.14
C THR A 44 -6.07 -2.44 7.98
N LYS A 45 -6.06 -3.71 8.40
CA LYS A 45 -5.07 -4.27 9.32
C LYS A 45 -4.30 -5.40 8.69
N PHE A 46 -2.97 -5.25 8.65
CA PHE A 46 -2.09 -6.27 8.12
C PHE A 46 -0.75 -6.27 8.85
N LYS A 47 0.00 -7.37 8.76
CA LYS A 47 1.42 -7.42 9.07
C LYS A 47 2.22 -7.31 7.78
N GLY A 48 3.36 -6.65 7.86
CA GLY A 48 4.30 -6.59 6.76
C GLY A 48 5.74 -6.69 7.22
N GLU A 49 6.57 -7.29 6.38
CA GLU A 49 8.02 -7.20 6.47
C GLU A 49 8.47 -5.94 5.75
N VAL A 50 9.27 -5.12 6.43
CA VAL A 50 9.66 -3.79 5.95
C VAL A 50 11.16 -3.60 6.11
N TYR A 51 11.77 -3.17 5.02
CA TYR A 51 13.10 -2.58 5.02
C TYR A 51 12.98 -1.06 5.16
N VAL A 52 13.64 -0.49 6.17
CA VAL A 52 13.70 0.96 6.37
C VAL A 52 14.92 1.50 5.64
N LEU A 53 14.72 2.45 4.73
CA LEU A 53 15.82 3.01 3.95
C LEU A 53 16.80 3.75 4.86
N THR A 54 18.09 3.54 4.59
CA THR A 54 19.18 4.30 5.19
C THR A 54 19.15 5.77 4.75
N LYS A 55 19.93 6.60 5.44
CA LYS A 55 20.11 8.01 5.06
C LYS A 55 20.70 8.13 3.64
N GLU A 56 21.65 7.26 3.30
CA GLU A 56 22.35 7.25 2.01
C GLU A 56 21.42 6.90 0.85
N GLU A 57 20.38 6.11 1.12
CA GLU A 57 19.31 5.77 0.17
C GLU A 57 18.21 6.84 0.09
N GLY A 58 18.36 7.96 0.81
CA GLY A 58 17.36 9.04 0.87
C GLY A 58 16.22 8.79 1.86
N GLY A 59 16.40 7.84 2.78
CA GLY A 59 15.48 7.54 3.86
C GLY A 59 15.60 8.50 5.04
N ARG A 60 15.26 7.99 6.24
CA ARG A 60 15.27 8.81 7.46
C ARG A 60 16.68 8.97 8.02
N HIS A 61 16.91 10.09 8.69
CA HIS A 61 18.13 10.34 9.47
C HIS A 61 18.04 9.82 10.91
N THR A 62 16.81 9.72 11.43
CA THR A 62 16.52 9.39 12.83
C THR A 62 15.57 8.20 12.91
N PRO A 63 15.62 7.43 14.00
CA PRO A 63 14.69 6.33 14.23
C PRO A 63 13.23 6.78 14.27
N PHE A 64 12.33 5.82 14.21
CA PHE A 64 10.91 6.01 14.54
C PHE A 64 10.45 4.97 15.56
N PHE A 65 9.32 5.26 16.20
CA PHE A 65 8.75 4.48 17.28
C PHE A 65 7.37 3.95 16.88
N SER A 66 6.82 3.06 17.70
CA SER A 66 5.40 2.71 17.64
C SER A 66 4.49 3.96 17.66
N ASN A 67 3.33 3.86 17.03
CA ASN A 67 2.41 4.97 16.73
C ASN A 67 2.91 5.99 15.70
N TYR A 68 4.02 5.71 15.01
CA TYR A 68 4.43 6.49 13.85
C TYR A 68 3.35 6.44 12.74
N ARG A 69 3.06 7.58 12.11
CA ARG A 69 1.94 7.77 11.16
C ARG A 69 2.37 8.19 9.75
N PRO A 70 3.12 7.36 9.00
CA PRO A 70 3.49 7.67 7.62
C PRO A 70 2.32 7.47 6.65
N GLN A 71 2.58 7.80 5.38
CA GLN A 71 1.75 7.40 4.25
C GLN A 71 2.26 6.06 3.70
N PHE A 72 1.35 5.17 3.34
CA PHE A 72 1.61 3.90 2.68
C PHE A 72 1.16 3.99 1.25
N TYR A 73 2.10 3.84 0.32
CA TYR A 73 1.83 3.85 -1.10
C TYR A 73 1.52 2.43 -1.58
N PHE A 74 0.25 2.20 -1.93
CA PHE A 74 -0.22 0.97 -2.53
C PHE A 74 -0.62 1.23 -3.98
N ARG A 75 0.13 0.63 -4.91
CA ARG A 75 -0.07 0.70 -6.37
C ARG A 75 -0.16 2.13 -6.92
N THR A 76 -1.28 2.81 -6.69
CA THR A 76 -1.62 4.13 -7.23
C THR A 76 -2.01 5.17 -6.18
N THR A 77 -2.13 4.81 -4.89
CA THR A 77 -2.62 5.72 -3.84
C THR A 77 -1.74 5.73 -2.60
N ASP A 78 -1.72 6.86 -1.91
CA ASP A 78 -1.12 7.05 -0.60
C ASP A 78 -2.23 7.01 0.46
N VAL A 79 -2.10 6.13 1.46
CA VAL A 79 -3.02 6.05 2.60
C VAL A 79 -2.25 6.17 3.90
N THR A 80 -2.67 7.07 4.78
CA THR A 80 -2.07 7.17 6.12
C THR A 80 -2.34 5.90 6.92
N GLY A 81 -1.33 5.40 7.61
CA GLY A 81 -1.48 4.28 8.53
C GLY A 81 -0.70 4.50 9.80
N VAL A 82 -0.97 3.69 10.81
CA VAL A 82 -0.27 3.68 12.09
C VAL A 82 0.58 2.41 12.16
N ILE A 83 1.86 2.57 12.48
CA ILE A 83 2.79 1.46 12.67
C ILE A 83 2.82 1.07 14.14
N GLN A 84 2.75 -0.24 14.41
CA GLN A 84 3.13 -0.83 15.69
C GLN A 84 4.31 -1.78 15.50
N LEU A 85 5.37 -1.52 16.26
CA LEU A 85 6.55 -2.35 16.32
C LEU A 85 6.28 -3.63 17.13
N PRO A 86 7.05 -4.70 16.92
CA PRO A 86 6.98 -5.91 17.73
C PRO A 86 7.17 -5.64 19.22
N GLU A 87 6.61 -6.51 20.06
CA GLU A 87 6.84 -6.47 21.50
C GLU A 87 8.35 -6.54 21.80
N GLY A 88 8.82 -5.71 22.73
CA GLY A 88 10.25 -5.59 23.06
C GLY A 88 11.08 -4.75 22.09
N THR A 89 10.51 -4.27 20.98
CA THR A 89 11.21 -3.32 20.09
C THR A 89 10.77 -1.89 20.42
N GLU A 90 11.68 -1.11 21.01
CA GLU A 90 11.39 0.29 21.36
C GLU A 90 11.37 1.19 20.12
N MET A 91 12.33 1.01 19.21
CA MET A 91 12.51 1.87 18.04
C MET A 91 13.03 1.09 16.85
N CYS A 92 12.82 1.63 15.65
CA CYS A 92 13.35 1.10 14.40
C CYS A 92 14.33 2.11 13.78
N MET A 93 15.54 1.63 13.46
CA MET A 93 16.62 2.43 12.90
C MET A 93 16.58 2.41 11.36
N PRO A 94 17.05 3.48 10.69
CA PRO A 94 17.35 3.44 9.26
C PRO A 94 18.31 2.29 8.93
N GLY A 95 17.96 1.45 7.96
CA GLY A 95 18.71 0.24 7.58
C GLY A 95 18.15 -1.07 8.16
N ASP A 96 17.22 -1.02 9.11
CA ASP A 96 16.64 -2.22 9.71
C ASP A 96 15.68 -2.95 8.76
N ASN A 97 15.62 -4.27 8.94
CA ASN A 97 14.54 -5.11 8.42
C ASN A 97 13.69 -5.57 9.59
N ILE A 98 12.40 -5.21 9.59
CA ILE A 98 11.51 -5.45 10.72
C ILE A 98 10.12 -5.90 10.26
N THR A 99 9.52 -6.82 11.00
CA THR A 99 8.10 -7.12 10.87
C THR A 99 7.29 -6.12 11.69
N MET A 100 6.30 -5.49 11.09
CA MET A 100 5.44 -4.50 11.78
C MET A 100 3.96 -4.78 11.54
N SER A 101 3.13 -4.44 12.52
CA SER A 101 1.67 -4.41 12.37
C SER A 101 1.25 -3.02 11.94
N ILE A 102 0.41 -2.93 10.90
CA ILE A 102 0.02 -1.67 10.27
C ILE A 102 -1.51 -1.58 10.26
N GLU A 103 -2.03 -0.42 10.68
CA GLU A 103 -3.46 -0.09 10.64
C GLU A 103 -3.69 1.16 9.77
N LEU A 104 -4.33 0.98 8.62
CA LEU A 104 -4.67 2.04 7.67
C LEU A 104 -5.93 2.79 8.12
N ILE A 105 -5.98 4.10 7.86
CA ILE A 105 -7.16 4.92 8.19
C ILE A 105 -8.34 4.69 7.22
N THR A 106 -8.06 4.17 6.03
CA THR A 106 -9.06 3.81 5.03
C THR A 106 -8.79 2.42 4.48
N PRO A 107 -9.84 1.64 4.13
CA PRO A 107 -9.67 0.30 3.59
C PRO A 107 -9.00 0.31 2.22
N ILE A 108 -8.05 -0.60 2.00
CA ILE A 108 -7.37 -0.79 0.72
C ILE A 108 -7.44 -2.26 0.31
N ALA A 109 -7.55 -2.52 -0.99
CA ALA A 109 -7.52 -3.86 -1.54
C ALA A 109 -6.10 -4.45 -1.42
N ILE A 110 -5.89 -5.27 -0.39
CA ILE A 110 -4.59 -5.83 0.01
C ILE A 110 -4.67 -7.35 -0.01
N GLU A 111 -3.57 -8.00 -0.37
CA GLU A 111 -3.39 -9.45 -0.30
C GLU A 111 -1.95 -9.76 0.18
N ALA A 112 -1.73 -10.95 0.72
CA ALA A 112 -0.38 -11.40 1.06
C ALA A 112 0.52 -11.39 -0.18
N GLY A 113 1.75 -10.91 -0.02
CA GLY A 113 2.71 -10.71 -1.11
C GLY A 113 2.60 -9.34 -1.81
N LEU A 114 1.58 -8.53 -1.52
CA LEU A 114 1.48 -7.18 -2.08
C LEU A 114 2.60 -6.30 -1.54
N ARG A 115 3.38 -5.71 -2.44
CA ARG A 115 4.42 -4.74 -2.11
C ARG A 115 3.86 -3.34 -1.91
N PHE A 116 4.45 -2.60 -0.98
CA PHE A 116 4.11 -1.22 -0.69
C PHE A 116 5.36 -0.41 -0.37
N ALA A 117 5.25 0.92 -0.45
CA ALA A 117 6.28 1.82 0.03
C ALA A 117 5.75 2.63 1.22
N ILE A 118 6.63 2.96 2.16
CA ILE A 118 6.34 3.88 3.26
C ILE A 118 6.91 5.24 2.87
N ARG A 119 6.09 6.29 2.96
CA ARG A 119 6.42 7.63 2.51
C ARG A 119 6.15 8.68 3.58
N GLU A 120 6.99 9.69 3.58
CA GLU A 120 6.93 10.84 4.49
C GLU A 120 7.27 12.10 3.69
N GLY A 121 6.40 13.11 3.70
CA GLY A 121 6.61 14.34 2.94
C GLY A 121 6.82 14.13 1.43
N GLY A 122 6.30 13.03 0.87
CA GLY A 122 6.50 12.66 -0.53
C GLY A 122 7.76 11.83 -0.83
N HIS A 123 8.66 11.64 0.13
CA HIS A 123 9.87 10.82 0.03
C HIS A 123 9.63 9.39 0.50
N THR A 124 10.25 8.41 -0.15
CA THR A 124 10.20 7.00 0.28
C THR A 124 11.19 6.78 1.42
N VAL A 125 10.69 6.31 2.55
CA VAL A 125 11.47 6.04 3.77
C VAL A 125 11.50 4.55 4.14
N GLY A 126 10.65 3.73 3.53
CA GLY A 126 10.65 2.29 3.70
C GLY A 126 10.07 1.57 2.48
N ALA A 127 10.42 0.30 2.33
CA ALA A 127 9.84 -0.60 1.35
C ALA A 127 9.38 -1.87 2.07
N GLY A 128 8.17 -2.35 1.75
CA GLY A 128 7.60 -3.49 2.46
C GLY A 128 6.81 -4.43 1.58
N VAL A 129 6.52 -5.59 2.15
CA VAL A 129 5.64 -6.62 1.60
C VAL A 129 4.64 -7.05 2.66
N VAL A 130 3.37 -7.15 2.28
CA VAL A 130 2.32 -7.67 3.16
C VAL A 130 2.56 -9.16 3.38
N THR A 131 2.64 -9.60 4.63
CA THR A 131 2.86 -11.00 4.99
C THR A 131 1.59 -11.69 5.46
N GLU A 132 0.72 -10.97 6.17
CA GLU A 132 -0.50 -11.52 6.76
C GLU A 132 -1.59 -10.45 6.85
N ILE A 133 -2.84 -10.81 6.54
CA ILE A 133 -4.02 -9.96 6.76
C ILE A 133 -4.60 -10.29 8.14
N ILE A 134 -4.89 -9.26 8.94
CA ILE A 134 -5.25 -9.41 10.36
C ILE A 134 -6.75 -9.18 10.61
N ASP A 135 -7.42 -8.39 9.77
CA ASP A 135 -8.88 -8.21 9.83
C ASP A 135 -9.65 -9.16 8.91
N LYS A 136 -10.96 -9.27 9.14
CA LYS A 136 -11.88 -10.12 8.38
C LYS A 136 -12.75 -9.29 7.45
#